data_AF-Q49178-F1
#
_entry.id   AF-Q49178-F1
#
_cell.length_a   1.000
_cell.length_b   1.000
_cell.length_c   1.000
_cell.angle_alpha   90.00
_cell.angle_beta   90.00
_cell.angle_gamma   90.00
#
_symmetry.space_group_name_H-M   'P 1'
#
loop_
_entity.id
_entity.type
_entity.pdbx_description
1 polymer ?
#
loop_
_entity_poly.entity_id
_entity_poly.type
_entity_poly.pdbx_seq_one_letter_code
_entity_poly.pdbx_strand_id
1 'polypeptide(L)'
;EECEREKPPEGLAMDFIKRQFEIGEPEKDLCLIAQGLVCMGPATTSICGAQCPKVGIPCQGCYGPTKAVEDQGAKMISAIASDFGVEKDKTVDPEKVAEQLDDIVGTFYTYTLPASLIPMRVHKGGK
;
A
#
# COMPACT_ATOMS: atom_id res chain seq x y z
N GLU A 1 -11.60 -8.38 -2.78
CA GLU A 1 -12.99 -8.84 -2.61
C GLU A 1 -13.15 -9.62 -1.30
N GLU A 2 -12.23 -10.53 -1.00
CA GLU A 2 -12.16 -11.32 0.26
C GLU A 2 -12.05 -10.57 1.60
N CYS A 3 -11.76 -9.26 1.61
CA CYS A 3 -11.53 -8.53 2.87
C CYS A 3 -12.87 -8.09 3.47
N GLU A 4 -13.13 -8.51 4.71
CA GLU A 4 -14.39 -8.26 5.44
C GLU A 4 -14.48 -6.85 6.06
N ARG A 5 -13.39 -6.08 6.02
CA ARG A 5 -13.36 -4.70 6.55
C ARG A 5 -14.18 -3.74 5.68
N GLU A 6 -14.92 -2.85 6.32
CA GLU A 6 -15.70 -1.78 5.73
C GLU A 6 -14.80 -0.77 5.01
N LYS A 7 -15.10 -0.49 3.74
CA LYS A 7 -14.34 0.46 2.92
C LYS A 7 -15.00 1.83 2.96
N PRO A 8 -14.24 2.93 3.02
CA PRO A 8 -14.83 4.26 2.94
C PRO A 8 -15.46 4.51 1.55
N PRO A 9 -16.47 5.39 1.46
CA PRO A 9 -17.12 5.70 0.19
C PRO A 9 -16.16 6.31 -0.85
N GLU A 10 -15.13 7.02 -0.40
CA GLU A 10 -14.10 7.65 -1.22
C GLU A 10 -12.95 6.70 -1.62
N GLY A 11 -13.15 5.37 -1.52
CA GLY A 11 -12.19 4.38 -2.04
C GLY A 11 -11.06 4.07 -1.05
N LEU A 12 -9.83 4.46 -1.37
CA LEU A 12 -8.66 4.32 -0.48
C LEU A 12 -8.24 5.65 0.15
N ALA A 13 -9.16 6.62 0.21
CA ALA A 13 -8.89 7.94 0.77
C ALA A 13 -8.20 7.86 2.14
N MET A 14 -7.03 8.50 2.23
CA MET A 14 -6.27 8.63 3.47
C MET A 14 -5.55 9.99 3.49
N ASP A 15 -5.48 10.62 4.66
CA ASP A 15 -4.83 11.94 4.84
C ASP A 15 -3.39 11.84 5.39
N PHE A 16 -3.03 10.66 5.87
CA PHE A 16 -1.77 10.38 6.53
C PHE A 16 -1.39 8.92 6.34
N ILE A 17 -0.09 8.65 6.36
CA ILE A 17 0.48 7.31 6.39
C ILE A 17 1.13 7.10 7.75
N LYS A 18 0.81 5.97 8.39
CA LYS A 18 1.33 5.55 9.69
C LYS A 18 1.90 4.15 9.58
N ARG A 19 2.86 3.85 10.45
CA ARG A 19 3.39 2.51 10.68
C ARG A 19 2.51 1.79 11.69
N GLN A 20 2.47 0.45 11.62
CA GLN A 20 1.62 -0.38 12.47
C GLN A 20 1.74 -0.04 13.97
N PHE A 21 2.97 0.19 14.45
CA PHE A 21 3.22 0.48 15.85
C PHE A 21 2.74 1.87 16.30
N GLU A 22 2.51 2.80 15.36
CA GLU A 22 2.04 4.16 15.67
C GLU A 22 0.52 4.22 15.90
N ILE A 23 -0.22 3.26 15.32
CA ILE A 23 -1.67 3.13 15.53
C ILE A 23 -1.97 2.24 16.74
N GLY A 24 -1.19 1.18 16.95
CA GLY A 24 -1.50 0.16 17.95
C GLY A 24 -2.54 -0.83 17.42
N GLU A 25 -3.62 -1.03 18.16
CA GLU A 25 -4.76 -1.85 17.71
C GLU A 25 -5.64 -1.01 16.76
N PRO A 26 -5.74 -1.36 15.47
CA PRO A 26 -6.60 -0.62 14.54
C PRO A 26 -8.07 -0.90 14.82
N GLU A 27 -8.94 0.03 14.41
CA GLU A 27 -10.39 -0.16 14.42
C GLU A 27 -10.74 -1.44 13.65
N LYS A 28 -11.58 -2.29 14.23
CA LYS A 28 -11.75 -3.69 13.78
C LYS A 28 -12.45 -3.79 12.43
N ASP A 29 -13.45 -2.96 12.22
CA ASP A 29 -14.31 -3.03 11.04
C ASP A 29 -13.79 -2.13 9.92
N LEU A 30 -13.24 -0.96 10.24
CA LEU A 30 -12.79 0.01 9.23
C LEU A 30 -11.59 -0.51 8.43
N CYS A 31 -11.55 -0.21 7.13
CA CYS A 31 -10.42 -0.49 6.25
C CYS A 31 -9.12 0.05 6.83
N LEU A 32 -8.07 -0.78 6.88
CA LEU A 32 -6.76 -0.40 7.40
C LEU A 32 -6.12 0.74 6.60
N ILE A 33 -6.42 0.84 5.30
CA ILE A 33 -5.90 1.91 4.43
C ILE A 33 -6.49 3.26 4.83
N ALA A 34 -7.79 3.33 5.11
CA ALA A 34 -8.46 4.54 5.58
C ALA A 34 -7.94 4.99 6.96
N GLN A 35 -7.39 4.04 7.74
CA GLN A 35 -6.72 4.31 9.02
C GLN A 35 -5.25 4.75 8.85
N GLY A 36 -4.76 4.88 7.61
CA GLY A 36 -3.40 5.33 7.29
C GLY A 36 -2.36 4.22 7.20
N LEU A 37 -2.74 2.93 7.23
CA LEU A 37 -1.78 1.83 7.07
C LEU A 37 -1.61 1.47 5.60
N VAL A 38 -0.36 1.33 5.16
CA VAL A 38 -0.06 0.81 3.83
C VAL A 38 -0.40 -0.68 3.76
N CYS A 39 -1.53 -1.00 3.14
CA CYS A 39 -2.01 -2.36 2.94
C CYS A 39 -1.96 -2.72 1.45
N MET A 40 -1.16 -3.71 1.09
CA MET A 40 -0.96 -4.14 -0.30
C MET A 40 -2.17 -4.87 -0.90
N GLY A 41 -3.26 -5.03 -0.15
CA GLY A 41 -4.45 -5.79 -0.54
C GLY A 41 -5.01 -5.43 -1.92
N PRO A 42 -5.19 -4.13 -2.26
CA PRO A 42 -5.68 -3.70 -3.56
C PRO A 42 -4.79 -4.11 -4.75
N ALA A 43 -3.48 -4.23 -4.52
CA ALA A 43 -2.50 -4.63 -5.53
C ALA A 43 -2.15 -6.12 -5.47
N THR A 44 -2.90 -6.95 -4.75
CA THR A 44 -2.56 -8.37 -4.51
C THR A 44 -3.66 -9.30 -4.94
N THR A 45 -3.29 -10.41 -5.58
CA THR A 45 -4.25 -11.46 -5.95
C THR A 45 -4.91 -12.08 -4.71
N SER A 46 -6.24 -12.17 -4.72
CA SER A 46 -7.04 -12.64 -3.59
C SER A 46 -7.13 -14.16 -3.51
N ILE A 47 -6.12 -14.81 -2.91
CA ILE A 47 -6.06 -16.28 -2.75
C ILE A 47 -6.15 -16.70 -1.28
N CYS A 48 -5.55 -15.94 -0.36
CA CYS A 48 -5.42 -16.35 1.04
C CYS A 48 -6.65 -16.07 1.93
N GLY A 49 -7.73 -15.51 1.38
CA GLY A 49 -8.92 -15.14 2.18
C GLY A 49 -8.67 -13.97 3.15
N ALA A 50 -7.75 -13.05 2.81
CA ALA A 50 -7.45 -11.83 3.56
C ALA A 50 -7.14 -12.05 5.06
N GLN A 51 -6.35 -13.07 5.38
CA GLN A 51 -6.00 -13.45 6.75
C GLN A 51 -5.29 -12.33 7.54
N CYS A 52 -4.42 -11.55 6.92
CA CYS A 52 -3.65 -10.51 7.62
C CYS A 52 -4.58 -9.37 8.12
N PRO A 53 -5.45 -8.76 7.28
CA PRO A 53 -6.41 -7.78 7.76
C PRO A 53 -7.36 -8.30 8.86
N LYS A 54 -7.69 -9.59 8.89
CA LYS A 54 -8.54 -10.21 9.93
C LYS A 54 -7.92 -10.15 11.32
N VAL A 55 -6.59 -10.19 11.42
CA VAL A 55 -5.86 -10.08 12.71
C VAL A 55 -5.33 -8.66 12.98
N GLY A 56 -5.79 -7.66 12.22
CA GLY A 56 -5.46 -6.26 12.48
C GLY A 56 -4.10 -5.80 11.94
N ILE A 57 -3.52 -6.49 10.96
CA ILE A 57 -2.29 -6.08 10.30
C ILE A 57 -2.52 -5.88 8.79
N PRO A 58 -1.81 -4.96 8.12
CA PRO A 58 -1.97 -4.72 6.69
C PRO A 58 -1.57 -5.94 5.87
N CYS A 59 -2.21 -6.14 4.73
CA CYS A 59 -1.79 -7.12 3.75
C CYS A 59 -0.36 -6.80 3.29
N GLN A 60 0.50 -7.82 3.33
CA GLN A 60 1.92 -7.69 2.95
C GLN A 60 2.16 -7.94 1.44
N GLY A 61 1.14 -8.41 0.72
CA GLY A 61 1.21 -8.58 -0.73
C GLY A 61 1.95 -9.82 -1.22
N CYS A 62 2.14 -10.82 -0.36
CA CYS A 62 2.96 -12.02 -0.63
C CYS A 62 2.52 -12.89 -1.81
N TYR A 63 1.25 -12.86 -2.21
CA TYR A 63 0.73 -13.61 -3.37
C TYR A 63 0.99 -12.91 -4.72
N GLY A 64 1.60 -11.72 -4.70
CA GLY A 64 1.93 -10.97 -5.91
C GLY A 64 0.72 -10.33 -6.60
N PRO A 65 0.96 -9.65 -7.74
CA PRO A 65 -0.05 -8.91 -8.47
C PRO A 65 -1.03 -9.82 -9.21
N THR A 66 -2.13 -9.22 -9.69
CA THR A 66 -3.07 -9.90 -10.60
C THR A 66 -2.48 -10.01 -12.01
N LYS A 67 -3.08 -10.84 -12.87
CA LYS A 67 -2.62 -11.02 -14.27
C LYS A 67 -2.60 -9.73 -15.11
N ALA A 68 -3.32 -8.69 -14.67
CA ALA A 68 -3.40 -7.41 -15.38
C ALA A 68 -2.35 -6.39 -14.92
N VAL A 69 -1.50 -6.74 -13.95
CA VAL A 69 -0.51 -5.84 -13.36
C VAL A 69 0.86 -6.51 -13.43
N GLU A 70 1.79 -5.89 -14.16
CA GLU A 70 3.17 -6.37 -14.28
C GLU A 70 3.98 -6.06 -13.02
N ASP A 71 3.86 -4.82 -12.52
CA ASP A 71 4.61 -4.34 -11.37
C ASP A 71 3.66 -4.01 -10.21
N GLN A 72 3.67 -4.87 -9.19
CA GLN A 72 2.83 -4.75 -8.00
C GLN A 72 3.12 -3.45 -7.24
N GLY A 73 4.39 -3.18 -6.99
CA GLY A 73 4.82 -2.05 -6.16
C GLY A 73 4.50 -0.73 -6.85
N ALA A 74 4.81 -0.63 -8.15
CA ALA A 74 4.49 0.55 -8.94
C ALA A 74 2.97 0.82 -8.98
N LYS A 75 2.16 -0.24 -9.12
CA LYS A 75 0.71 -0.07 -9.15
C LYS A 75 0.13 0.33 -7.79
N MET A 76 0.68 -0.18 -6.69
CA MET A 76 0.27 0.23 -5.35
C MET A 76 0.68 1.68 -5.06
N ILE A 77 1.90 2.09 -5.41
CA ILE A 77 2.36 3.48 -5.30
C ILE A 77 1.42 4.41 -6.06
N SER A 78 1.06 4.05 -7.30
CA SER A 78 0.10 4.81 -8.11
C SER A 78 -1.26 4.96 -7.42
N ALA A 79 -1.78 3.90 -6.81
CA ALA A 79 -3.06 3.94 -6.12
C ALA A 79 -3.01 4.85 -4.89
N ILE A 80 -1.98 4.71 -4.03
CA ILE A 80 -1.82 5.55 -2.85
C ILE A 80 -1.63 7.02 -3.24
N ALA A 81 -0.78 7.31 -4.23
CA ALA A 81 -0.54 8.68 -4.67
C ALA A 81 -1.79 9.35 -5.27
N SER A 82 -2.72 8.55 -5.82
CA SER A 82 -3.97 9.08 -6.40
C SER A 82 -5.02 9.36 -5.33
N ASP A 83 -5.10 8.53 -4.29
CA ASP A 83 -6.15 8.61 -3.27
C ASP A 83 -5.70 9.40 -2.02
N PHE A 84 -4.40 9.67 -1.87
CA PHE A 84 -3.88 10.44 -0.73
C PHE A 84 -4.36 11.89 -0.78
N GLY A 85 -5.08 12.31 0.26
CA GLY A 85 -5.61 13.67 0.38
C GLY A 85 -6.62 14.04 -0.72
N VAL A 86 -7.31 13.06 -1.31
CA VAL A 86 -8.23 13.26 -2.45
C VAL A 86 -9.35 14.27 -2.17
N GLU A 87 -9.81 14.42 -0.91
CA GLU A 87 -10.79 15.45 -0.53
C GLU A 87 -10.25 16.89 -0.71
N LYS A 88 -8.92 17.03 -0.70
CA LYS A 88 -8.17 18.28 -0.84
C LYS A 88 -7.23 18.20 -2.04
N ASP A 89 -7.63 17.49 -3.10
CA ASP A 89 -6.82 17.22 -4.30
C ASP A 89 -6.08 18.44 -4.86
N LYS A 90 -6.71 19.63 -4.84
CA LYS A 90 -6.10 20.87 -5.36
C LYS A 90 -5.12 21.56 -4.43
N THR A 91 -5.08 21.19 -3.15
CA THR A 91 -4.31 21.88 -2.11
C THR A 91 -3.38 20.97 -1.32
N VAL A 92 -3.47 19.65 -1.53
CA VAL A 92 -2.56 18.67 -0.94
C VAL A 92 -1.15 18.88 -1.49
N ASP A 93 -0.16 18.89 -0.59
CA ASP A 93 1.24 18.90 -0.98
C ASP A 93 1.65 17.50 -1.45
N PRO A 94 2.06 17.32 -2.72
CA PRO A 94 2.43 16.01 -3.24
C PRO A 94 3.69 15.43 -2.59
N GLU A 95 4.58 16.25 -2.03
CA GLU A 95 5.82 15.75 -1.39
C GLU A 95 5.51 15.06 -0.06
N LYS A 96 4.45 15.51 0.63
CA LYS A 96 4.03 15.01 1.95
C LYS A 96 3.80 13.50 1.98
N VAL A 97 3.34 12.90 0.89
CA VAL A 97 3.09 11.45 0.81
C VAL A 97 4.40 10.67 0.82
N ALA A 98 5.38 11.15 0.05
CA ALA A 98 6.68 10.53 -0.07
C ALA A 98 7.49 10.67 1.24
N GLU A 99 7.36 11.80 1.92
CA GLU A 99 8.05 12.08 3.19
C GLU A 99 7.57 11.19 4.36
N GLN A 100 6.34 10.68 4.30
CA GLN A 100 5.78 9.81 5.35
C GLN A 100 6.21 8.34 5.22
N LEU A 101 6.97 7.98 4.18
CA LEU A 101 7.41 6.61 3.91
C LEU A 101 8.92 6.48 4.12
N ASP A 102 9.31 5.87 5.24
CA ASP A 102 10.73 5.62 5.58
C ASP A 102 11.45 4.72 4.57
N ASP A 103 10.78 3.67 4.09
CA ASP A 103 11.36 2.65 3.20
C ASP A 103 10.37 2.25 2.11
N ILE A 104 10.43 2.97 0.98
CA ILE A 104 9.56 2.72 -0.18
C ILE A 104 9.79 1.32 -0.75
N VAL A 105 11.05 0.88 -0.88
CA VAL A 105 11.36 -0.41 -1.52
C VAL A 105 10.93 -1.56 -0.61
N GLY A 106 11.27 -1.52 0.67
CA GLY A 106 10.87 -2.54 1.63
C GLY A 106 9.36 -2.61 1.85
N THR A 107 8.65 -1.49 1.70
CA THR A 107 7.18 -1.44 1.85
C THR A 107 6.44 -2.01 0.62
N PHE A 108 6.83 -1.63 -0.59
CA PHE A 108 6.06 -1.97 -1.80
C PHE A 108 6.58 -3.20 -2.56
N TYR A 109 7.82 -3.61 -2.32
CA TYR A 109 8.50 -4.65 -3.10
C TYR A 109 9.04 -5.81 -2.23
N THR A 110 8.51 -6.00 -1.02
CA THR A 110 8.96 -7.05 -0.08
C THR A 110 9.06 -8.44 -0.72
N TYR A 111 8.10 -8.80 -1.57
CA TYR A 111 8.02 -10.13 -2.19
C TYR A 111 8.25 -10.12 -3.71
N THR A 112 8.20 -8.95 -4.34
CA THR A 112 8.10 -8.82 -5.81
C THR A 112 9.23 -8.01 -6.43
N LEU A 113 10.23 -7.57 -5.66
CA LEU A 113 11.37 -6.82 -6.20
C LEU A 113 12.02 -7.49 -7.41
N PRO A 114 12.32 -8.80 -7.45
CA PRO A 114 12.97 -9.42 -8.62
C PRO A 114 12.10 -9.44 -9.89
N ALA A 115 10.78 -9.26 -9.74
CA ALA A 115 9.81 -9.27 -10.84
C ALA A 115 9.34 -7.85 -11.23
N SER A 116 9.85 -6.81 -10.57
CA SER A 116 9.50 -5.41 -10.88
C SER A 116 10.15 -4.95 -12.19
N LEU A 117 9.69 -3.79 -12.68
CA LEU A 117 10.30 -3.16 -13.86
C LEU A 117 11.76 -2.72 -13.59
N ILE A 118 12.10 -2.41 -12.34
CA ILE A 118 13.46 -2.05 -11.90
C ILE A 118 13.85 -2.97 -10.74
N PRO A 119 14.37 -4.19 -11.03
CA PRO A 119 14.53 -5.25 -10.02
C PRO A 119 15.82 -5.13 -9.20
N MET A 120 16.53 -4.01 -9.30
CA MET A 120 17.84 -3.82 -8.67
C MET A 120 18.10 -2.35 -8.34
N ARG A 121 18.95 -2.12 -7.33
CA ARG A 121 19.49 -0.80 -7.05
C ARG A 121 20.68 -0.53 -7.97
N VAL A 122 20.57 0.48 -8.82
CA VAL A 122 21.68 0.93 -9.67
C VAL A 122 22.74 1.62 -8.80
N HIS A 123 24.00 1.20 -8.92
CA HIS A 123 25.13 1.87 -8.28
C HIS A 123 25.79 2.85 -9.26
N LYS A 124 25.93 4.13 -8.89
CA LYS A 124 26.70 5.10 -9.69
C LYS A 124 28.17 4.65 -9.73
N GLY A 125 28.61 4.10 -10.87
CA GLY A 125 30.00 3.65 -11.10
C GLY A 125 30.21 2.13 -11.25
N GLY A 126 29.15 1.32 -11.22
CA GLY A 126 29.23 -0.10 -11.61
C GLY A 126 29.19 -0.22 -13.13
N LYS A 127 29.93 -1.19 -13.69
CA LYS A 127 29.86 -1.52 -15.13
C LYS A 127 28.42 -1.68 -15.61
#